data_AF-A0A2N2X3H4-F1
#
_entry.id   AF-A0A2N2X3H4-F1
#
_cell.length_a   1.000
_cell.length_b   1.000
_cell.length_c   1.000
_cell.angle_alpha   90.00
_cell.angle_beta   90.00
_cell.angle_gamma   90.00
#
_symmetry.space_group_name_H-M   'P 1'
#
loop_
_entity.id
_entity.type
_entity.pdbx_description
1 polymer ?
#
loop_
_entity_poly.entity_id
_entity_poly.type
_entity_poly.pdbx_seq_one_letter_code
_entity_poly.pdbx_strand_id
1 'polypeptide(L)'
;MCADTLIAAMQFVAETDALIIDLRNCRGSMDENTIPFLCAYFFNEPVHLFSFENREKQSLRQFWTAAWVPGNRYTKKPIYILTSGRTFSGGEELAYDLKHLQRATLVGEVTKGGANPTYPVCLNPHFSISIPKERSINPVTNTNWEQTGVVPNVETESRKALFETHLLALETIMANSADKKSRAKLDSLINQLENKSPIYKKVVFKLNGFKDAKKVMLVGSFNFWDANKNPMTFDGQAWYCEVTVDPGMVPYKFIVDGKYILDPDNPGTIKDGDYINSVIEVF
;
A
#
# COMPACT_ATOMS: atom_id res chain seq x y z
N MET A 1 11.70 -13.56 15.56
CA MET A 1 10.37 -13.02 15.97
C MET A 1 9.43 -12.82 14.78
N CYS A 2 9.88 -12.46 13.57
CA CYS A 2 8.99 -12.35 12.40
C CYS A 2 8.70 -13.68 11.69
N ALA A 3 9.66 -14.62 11.66
CA ALA A 3 9.51 -15.90 10.93
C ALA A 3 8.32 -16.73 11.43
N ASP A 4 8.15 -16.91 12.74
CA ASP A 4 7.04 -17.71 13.31
C ASP A 4 5.66 -17.15 12.93
N THR A 5 5.51 -15.82 12.91
CA THR A 5 4.28 -15.15 12.48
C THR A 5 4.01 -15.38 11.00
N LEU A 6 5.03 -15.30 10.15
CA LEU A 6 4.89 -15.57 8.71
C LEU A 6 4.56 -17.05 8.45
N ILE A 7 5.19 -17.98 9.20
CA ILE A 7 4.88 -19.42 9.12
C ILE A 7 3.41 -19.65 9.48
N ALA A 8 2.95 -19.12 10.61
CA ALA A 8 1.56 -19.28 11.06
C ALA A 8 0.57 -18.66 10.06
N ALA A 9 0.87 -17.48 9.52
CA ALA A 9 0.04 -16.83 8.50
C ALA A 9 -0.04 -17.68 7.22
N MET A 10 1.09 -18.19 6.73
CA MET A 10 1.13 -19.02 5.52
C MET A 10 0.43 -20.36 5.71
N GLN A 11 0.51 -20.96 6.91
CA GLN A 11 -0.26 -22.16 7.25
C GLN A 11 -1.76 -21.87 7.27
N PHE A 12 -2.18 -20.74 7.84
CA PHE A 12 -3.58 -20.35 7.91
C PHE A 12 -4.22 -20.17 6.52
N VAL A 13 -3.47 -19.60 5.57
CA VAL A 13 -3.98 -19.34 4.20
C VAL A 13 -3.67 -20.47 3.21
N ALA A 14 -2.98 -21.54 3.63
CA ALA A 14 -2.49 -22.58 2.71
C ALA A 14 -3.60 -23.19 1.84
N GLU A 15 -4.79 -23.34 2.40
CA GLU A 15 -5.94 -24.00 1.78
C GLU A 15 -6.92 -23.04 1.07
N THR A 16 -6.65 -21.73 1.04
CA THR A 16 -7.49 -20.80 0.24
C THR A 16 -7.30 -21.02 -1.26
N ASP A 17 -8.25 -20.61 -2.10
CA ASP A 17 -8.14 -20.74 -3.56
C ASP A 17 -7.37 -19.58 -4.21
N ALA A 18 -7.32 -18.42 -3.55
CA ALA A 18 -6.57 -17.23 -3.92
C ALA A 18 -6.03 -16.53 -2.66
N LEU A 19 -4.96 -15.74 -2.82
CA LEU A 19 -4.34 -14.97 -1.73
C LEU A 19 -4.29 -13.49 -2.13
N ILE A 20 -4.78 -12.60 -1.26
CA ILE A 20 -4.63 -11.15 -1.40
C ILE A 20 -3.71 -10.67 -0.27
N ILE A 21 -2.59 -10.05 -0.62
CA ILE A 21 -1.63 -9.46 0.31
C ILE A 21 -1.83 -7.94 0.29
N ASP A 22 -2.26 -7.37 1.40
CA ASP A 22 -2.52 -5.93 1.48
C ASP A 22 -1.28 -5.15 1.94
N LEU A 23 -0.62 -4.48 1.01
CA LEU A 23 0.54 -3.63 1.26
C LEU A 23 0.21 -2.14 1.27
N ARG A 24 -1.07 -1.75 1.14
CA ARG A 24 -1.50 -0.33 1.05
C ARG A 24 -1.00 0.51 2.22
N ASN A 25 -0.75 -0.11 3.36
CA ASN A 25 -0.23 0.54 4.56
C ASN A 25 1.21 0.15 4.93
N CYS A 26 1.85 -0.74 4.15
CA CYS A 26 3.19 -1.24 4.41
C CYS A 26 4.25 -0.18 4.06
N ARG A 27 5.06 0.22 5.04
CA ARG A 27 6.06 1.29 4.88
C ARG A 27 7.51 0.80 4.81
N GLY A 28 7.71 -0.51 4.79
CA GLY A 28 9.04 -1.10 4.65
C GLY A 28 9.13 -2.50 5.25
N SER A 29 10.35 -3.01 5.31
CA SER A 29 10.74 -4.19 6.08
C SER A 29 11.85 -3.80 7.04
N MET A 30 11.83 -4.37 8.25
CA MET A 30 12.87 -4.17 9.26
C MET A 30 14.05 -5.14 9.10
N ASP A 31 13.86 -6.21 8.33
CA ASP A 31 14.86 -7.26 8.09
C ASP A 31 14.88 -7.63 6.61
N GLU A 32 16.08 -7.62 6.02
CA GLU A 32 16.35 -7.91 4.61
C GLU A 32 15.97 -9.33 4.17
N ASN A 33 15.90 -10.29 5.11
CA ASN A 33 15.54 -11.69 4.84
C ASN A 33 14.03 -11.96 4.94
N THR A 34 13.23 -10.98 5.40
CA THR A 34 11.77 -11.14 5.52
C THR A 34 11.11 -11.42 4.17
N ILE A 35 11.51 -10.68 3.14
CA ILE A 35 10.97 -10.81 1.78
C ILE A 35 11.42 -12.12 1.14
N PRO A 36 12.73 -12.48 1.11
CA PRO A 36 13.18 -13.79 0.69
C PRO A 36 12.47 -14.97 1.37
N PHE A 37 12.24 -14.87 2.68
CA PHE A 37 11.57 -15.91 3.44
C PHE A 37 10.09 -16.04 3.04
N LEU A 38 9.34 -14.94 2.98
CA LEU A 38 7.94 -14.97 2.56
C LEU A 38 7.79 -15.47 1.11
N CYS A 39 8.61 -14.94 0.19
CA CYS A 39 8.61 -15.35 -1.21
C CYS A 39 8.95 -16.82 -1.41
N ALA A 40 9.69 -17.46 -0.50
CA ALA A 40 9.96 -18.89 -0.57
C ALA A 40 8.67 -19.73 -0.55
N TYR A 41 7.58 -19.26 0.07
CA TYR A 41 6.30 -19.97 -0.04
C TYR A 41 5.68 -19.92 -1.44
N PHE A 42 6.10 -19.02 -2.33
CA PHE A 42 5.42 -18.75 -3.60
C PHE A 42 6.06 -19.42 -4.82
N PHE A 43 7.24 -20.03 -4.67
CA PHE A 43 7.96 -20.70 -5.75
C PHE A 43 8.27 -22.16 -5.41
N ASN A 44 8.34 -23.04 -6.42
CA ASN A 44 8.68 -24.45 -6.21
C ASN A 44 10.19 -24.64 -5.94
N GLU A 45 11.02 -23.81 -6.56
CA GLU A 45 12.47 -23.84 -6.47
C GLU A 45 13.01 -22.51 -5.92
N PRO A 46 14.27 -22.45 -5.44
CA PRO A 46 14.94 -21.19 -5.14
C PRO A 46 14.93 -20.22 -6.32
N VAL A 47 14.56 -18.97 -6.07
CA VAL A 47 14.46 -17.90 -7.07
C VAL A 47 15.28 -16.71 -6.61
N HIS A 48 16.05 -16.14 -7.52
CA HIS A 48 16.74 -14.87 -7.32
C HIS A 48 15.71 -13.75 -7.34
N LEU A 49 15.52 -13.06 -6.22
CA LEU A 49 14.55 -11.98 -6.10
C LEU A 49 15.15 -10.65 -6.53
N PHE A 50 16.25 -10.26 -5.90
CA PHE A 50 16.92 -8.99 -6.14
C PHE A 50 18.40 -9.07 -5.72
N SER A 51 19.16 -8.04 -6.07
CA SER A 51 20.53 -7.84 -5.60
C SER A 51 20.72 -6.43 -5.07
N PHE A 52 21.55 -6.29 -4.04
CA PHE A 52 22.09 -4.99 -3.65
C PHE A 52 23.50 -4.81 -4.22
N GLU A 53 23.64 -3.79 -5.06
CA GLU A 53 24.93 -3.30 -5.52
C GLU A 53 25.41 -2.20 -4.57
N ASN A 54 26.55 -2.41 -3.93
CA ASN A 54 27.19 -1.44 -3.05
C ASN A 54 28.29 -0.69 -3.81
N ARG A 55 28.12 0.62 -3.95
CA ARG A 55 29.03 1.46 -4.76
C ARG A 55 30.42 1.61 -4.13
N GLU A 56 30.48 1.70 -2.80
CA GLU A 56 31.70 1.95 -2.03
C GLU A 56 32.57 0.69 -1.98
N LYS A 57 31.95 -0.46 -1.70
CA LYS A 57 32.63 -1.77 -1.61
C LYS A 57 32.82 -2.46 -2.95
N GLN A 58 32.23 -1.93 -4.02
CA GLN A 58 32.20 -2.56 -5.35
C GLN A 58 31.73 -4.02 -5.29
N SER A 59 30.69 -4.27 -4.49
CA SER A 59 30.18 -5.63 -4.21
C SER A 59 28.73 -5.77 -4.64
N LEU A 60 28.38 -6.95 -5.15
CA LEU A 60 27.01 -7.34 -5.43
C LEU A 60 26.59 -8.44 -4.46
N ARG A 61 25.51 -8.22 -3.71
CA ARG A 61 24.93 -9.21 -2.81
C ARG A 61 23.57 -9.65 -3.31
N GLN A 62 23.39 -10.94 -3.52
CA GLN A 62 22.16 -11.50 -4.05
C GLN A 62 21.25 -11.99 -2.93
N PHE A 63 19.94 -11.87 -3.15
CA PHE A 63 18.90 -12.35 -2.26
C PHE A 63 18.06 -13.39 -2.97
N TRP A 64 18.07 -14.60 -2.40
CA TRP A 64 17.40 -15.77 -2.96
C TRP A 64 16.34 -16.28 -2.01
N THR A 65 15.24 -16.81 -2.53
CA THR A 65 14.28 -17.55 -1.71
C THR A 65 14.90 -18.82 -1.12
N ALA A 66 14.42 -19.23 0.05
CA ALA A 66 14.87 -20.46 0.70
C ALA A 66 14.42 -21.72 -0.07
N ALA A 67 15.32 -22.71 -0.16
CA ALA A 67 15.03 -24.01 -0.75
C ALA A 67 14.01 -24.83 0.06
N TRP A 68 13.81 -24.50 1.33
CA TRP A 68 12.83 -25.15 2.19
C TRP A 68 12.15 -24.14 3.12
N VAL A 69 10.87 -24.35 3.39
CA VAL A 69 10.07 -23.61 4.38
C VAL A 69 9.18 -24.57 5.18
N PRO A 70 8.86 -24.26 6.45
CA PRO A 70 7.87 -25.03 7.20
C PRO A 70 6.46 -24.88 6.61
N GLY A 71 5.74 -25.99 6.47
CA GLY A 71 4.36 -26.02 5.98
C GLY A 71 4.24 -26.09 4.45
N ASN A 72 3.01 -25.92 3.95
CA ASN A 72 2.71 -26.02 2.53
C ASN A 72 3.13 -24.75 1.77
N ARG A 73 3.70 -24.93 0.58
CA ARG A 73 3.95 -23.81 -0.34
C ARG A 73 2.68 -23.45 -1.10
N TYR A 74 2.54 -22.18 -1.42
CA TYR A 74 1.44 -21.56 -2.16
C TYR A 74 1.87 -21.26 -3.60
N THR A 75 2.25 -22.29 -4.38
CA THR A 75 2.97 -22.09 -5.66
C THR A 75 2.09 -22.05 -6.91
N LYS A 76 0.90 -22.64 -6.86
CA LYS A 76 0.02 -22.79 -8.04
C LYS A 76 -1.15 -21.80 -8.08
N LYS A 77 -1.53 -21.29 -6.91
CA LYS A 77 -2.76 -20.51 -6.72
C LYS A 77 -2.48 -19.02 -6.98
N PRO A 78 -3.44 -18.24 -7.49
CA PRO A 78 -3.25 -16.83 -7.78
C PRO A 78 -2.93 -16.02 -6.51
N ILE A 79 -2.03 -15.06 -6.67
CA ILE A 79 -1.63 -14.09 -5.64
C ILE A 79 -1.89 -12.70 -6.18
N TYR A 80 -2.54 -11.86 -5.38
CA TYR A 80 -2.77 -10.46 -5.66
C TYR A 80 -2.11 -9.60 -4.58
N ILE A 81 -1.58 -8.45 -4.97
CA ILE A 81 -0.95 -7.51 -4.04
C ILE A 81 -1.64 -6.16 -4.16
N LEU A 82 -2.14 -5.64 -3.04
CA LEU A 82 -2.76 -4.33 -3.00
C LEU A 82 -1.70 -3.26 -2.69
N THR A 83 -1.61 -2.24 -3.52
CA THR A 83 -0.67 -1.12 -3.33
C THR A 83 -1.39 0.23 -3.21
N SER A 84 -0.72 1.18 -2.57
CA SER A 84 -1.14 2.58 -2.50
C SER A 84 0.06 3.50 -2.66
N GLY A 85 -0.18 4.81 -2.81
CA GLY A 85 0.89 5.82 -2.76
C GLY A 85 1.67 5.90 -1.44
N ARG A 86 1.29 5.13 -0.40
CA ARG A 86 2.05 5.01 0.86
C ARG A 86 2.97 3.80 0.92
N THR A 87 2.73 2.81 0.06
CA THR A 87 3.54 1.59 0.00
C THR A 87 4.98 2.00 -0.25
N PHE A 88 5.90 1.60 0.63
CA PHE A 88 7.27 2.14 0.63
C PHE A 88 8.31 1.07 0.98
N SER A 89 9.53 1.22 0.44
CA SER A 89 10.72 0.44 0.80
C SER A 89 10.48 -1.07 0.63
N GLY A 90 10.70 -1.90 1.66
CA GLY A 90 10.47 -3.35 1.57
C GLY A 90 9.06 -3.77 1.12
N GLY A 91 8.03 -2.94 1.32
CA GLY A 91 6.70 -3.21 0.74
C GLY A 91 6.70 -3.08 -0.79
N GLU A 92 7.52 -2.18 -1.33
CA GLU A 92 7.71 -2.01 -2.77
C GLU A 92 8.59 -3.11 -3.35
N GLU A 93 9.66 -3.53 -2.67
CA GLU A 93 10.52 -4.66 -3.10
C GLU A 93 9.69 -5.94 -3.30
N LEU A 94 8.88 -6.33 -2.29
CA LEU A 94 7.99 -7.48 -2.38
C LEU A 94 7.03 -7.39 -3.59
N ALA A 95 6.46 -6.20 -3.81
CA ALA A 95 5.52 -5.96 -4.91
C ALA A 95 6.23 -6.00 -6.27
N TYR A 96 7.39 -5.35 -6.38
CA TYR A 96 8.18 -5.26 -7.61
C TYR A 96 8.69 -6.63 -8.04
N ASP A 97 9.28 -7.38 -7.11
CA ASP A 97 9.80 -8.71 -7.39
C ASP A 97 8.71 -9.67 -7.85
N LEU A 98 7.61 -9.77 -7.11
CA LEU A 98 6.53 -10.70 -7.45
C LEU A 98 5.80 -10.30 -8.74
N LYS A 99 5.73 -9.00 -9.06
CA LYS A 99 5.23 -8.53 -10.36
C LYS A 99 6.14 -9.00 -11.49
N HIS A 100 7.44 -8.72 -11.40
CA HIS A 100 8.37 -8.94 -12.52
C HIS A 100 8.78 -10.41 -12.67
N LEU A 101 8.68 -11.20 -11.60
CA LEU A 101 8.75 -12.67 -11.66
C LEU A 101 7.42 -13.31 -12.11
N GLN A 102 6.43 -12.51 -12.51
CA GLN A 102 5.10 -12.96 -12.97
C GLN A 102 4.38 -13.86 -11.96
N ARG A 103 4.62 -13.66 -10.67
CA ARG A 103 4.04 -14.47 -9.60
C ARG A 103 2.80 -13.83 -8.98
N ALA A 104 2.70 -12.50 -8.98
CA ALA A 104 1.53 -11.80 -8.43
C ALA A 104 1.00 -10.73 -9.39
N THR A 105 -0.30 -10.48 -9.30
CA THR A 105 -0.99 -9.36 -9.95
C THR A 105 -1.13 -8.21 -8.96
N LEU A 106 -0.58 -7.04 -9.27
CA LEU A 106 -0.68 -5.85 -8.42
C LEU A 106 -1.92 -5.05 -8.80
N VAL A 107 -2.68 -4.62 -7.79
CA VAL A 107 -3.91 -3.83 -7.96
C VAL A 107 -3.89 -2.65 -6.99
N GLY A 108 -4.09 -1.43 -7.48
CA GLY A 108 -4.14 -0.24 -6.64
C GLY A 108 -3.45 0.96 -7.26
N GLU A 109 -2.73 1.73 -6.45
CA GLU A 109 -2.03 2.95 -6.90
C GLU A 109 -0.53 2.68 -7.09
N VAL A 110 0.13 3.57 -7.85
CA VAL A 110 1.59 3.65 -7.92
C VAL A 110 2.17 3.90 -6.52
N THR A 111 3.21 3.15 -6.16
CA THR A 111 3.85 3.25 -4.84
C THR A 111 4.75 4.49 -4.72
N LYS A 112 5.33 4.71 -3.54
CA LYS A 112 6.00 5.97 -3.20
C LYS A 112 7.36 6.19 -3.89
N GLY A 113 8.07 5.13 -4.28
CA GLY A 113 9.32 5.21 -5.03
C GLY A 113 10.61 5.26 -4.20
N GLY A 114 10.73 4.52 -3.10
CA GLY A 114 11.98 4.46 -2.31
C GLY A 114 12.63 3.08 -2.33
N ALA A 115 13.49 2.83 -3.30
CA ALA A 115 14.13 1.54 -3.51
C ALA A 115 15.50 1.41 -2.82
N ASN A 116 16.28 2.50 -2.78
CA ASN A 116 17.68 2.41 -2.43
C ASN A 116 17.93 2.58 -0.92
N PRO A 117 18.59 1.62 -0.24
CA PRO A 117 18.96 1.78 1.16
C PRO A 117 19.86 3.01 1.39
N THR A 118 19.42 3.88 2.30
CA THR A 118 20.16 5.08 2.69
C THR A 118 20.76 4.91 4.08
N TYR A 119 21.96 5.46 4.25
CA TYR A 119 22.72 5.36 5.50
C TYR A 119 23.10 6.77 5.98
N PRO A 120 22.95 7.07 7.27
CA PRO A 120 23.36 8.35 7.81
C PRO A 120 24.89 8.45 7.81
N VAL A 121 25.38 9.59 7.35
CA VAL A 121 26.79 9.99 7.43
C VAL A 121 26.85 11.26 8.26
N CYS A 122 27.48 11.16 9.44
CA CYS A 122 27.72 12.30 10.31
C CYS A 122 28.78 13.21 9.68
N LEU A 123 28.42 14.48 9.46
CA LEU A 123 29.35 15.50 8.99
C LEU A 123 30.07 16.17 10.16
N ASN A 124 29.35 16.38 11.27
CA ASN A 124 29.84 16.88 12.56
C ASN A 124 28.79 16.56 13.67
N PRO A 125 28.96 16.99 14.94
CA PRO A 125 28.02 16.69 16.02
C PRO A 125 26.58 17.21 15.85
N HIS A 126 26.33 18.14 14.93
CA HIS A 126 25.04 18.79 14.73
C HIS A 126 24.38 18.46 13.38
N PHE A 127 25.13 17.89 12.43
CA PHE A 127 24.66 17.67 11.06
C PHE A 127 24.99 16.26 10.56
N SER A 128 24.00 15.64 9.93
CA SER A 128 24.14 14.37 9.19
C SER A 128 23.45 14.46 7.82
N ILE A 129 23.93 13.69 6.86
CA ILE A 129 23.32 13.50 5.55
C ILE A 129 22.98 12.03 5.33
N SER A 130 21.83 11.73 4.73
CA SER A 130 21.48 10.36 4.32
C SER A 130 21.99 10.12 2.90
N ILE A 131 22.87 9.13 2.73
CA ILE A 131 23.48 8.79 1.44
C ILE A 131 23.02 7.40 1.01
N PRO A 132 22.49 7.22 -0.22
CA PRO A 132 22.22 5.90 -0.77
C PRO A 132 23.54 5.22 -1.12
N LYS A 133 23.96 4.25 -0.30
CA LYS A 133 25.20 3.48 -0.54
C LYS A 133 24.96 2.24 -1.38
N GLU A 134 23.71 1.80 -1.44
CA GLU A 134 23.30 0.57 -2.10
C GLU A 134 22.15 0.83 -3.07
N ARG A 135 22.12 0.07 -4.16
CA ARG A 135 21.06 0.09 -5.16
C ARG A 135 20.42 -1.28 -5.25
N SER A 136 19.09 -1.34 -5.11
CA SER A 136 18.35 -2.57 -5.42
C SER A 136 18.30 -2.81 -6.92
N ILE A 137 18.45 -4.06 -7.35
CA ILE A 137 18.45 -4.47 -8.75
C ILE A 137 17.65 -5.76 -8.85
N ASN A 138 16.52 -5.71 -9.56
CA ASN A 138 15.76 -6.90 -9.89
C ASN A 138 16.40 -7.63 -11.08
N PRO A 139 16.53 -8.97 -11.05
CA PRO A 139 17.23 -9.73 -12.08
C PRO A 139 16.48 -9.81 -13.42
N VAL A 140 15.17 -9.54 -13.43
CA VAL A 140 14.37 -9.53 -14.67
C VAL A 140 14.50 -8.17 -15.36
N THR A 141 14.30 -7.08 -14.62
CA THR A 141 14.27 -5.73 -15.19
C THR A 141 15.66 -5.09 -15.31
N ASN A 142 16.66 -5.61 -14.59
CA ASN A 142 17.99 -5.03 -14.43
C ASN A 142 17.98 -3.57 -13.92
N THR A 143 16.91 -3.19 -13.23
CA THR A 143 16.69 -1.86 -12.63
C THR A 143 15.83 -1.99 -11.37
N ASN A 144 15.27 -0.88 -10.89
CA ASN A 144 14.38 -0.82 -9.73
C ASN A 144 13.27 0.25 -9.88
N TRP A 145 12.56 0.52 -8.79
CA TRP A 145 11.42 1.45 -8.69
C TRP A 145 11.77 2.81 -8.05
N GLU A 146 13.06 3.13 -7.88
CA GLU A 146 13.48 4.40 -7.27
C GLU A 146 12.85 5.59 -8.03
N GLN A 147 12.25 6.53 -7.29
CA GLN A 147 11.54 7.72 -7.78
C GLN A 147 10.29 7.48 -8.65
N THR A 148 10.17 6.33 -9.29
CA THR A 148 9.05 5.99 -10.17
C THR A 148 7.92 5.27 -9.44
N GLY A 149 8.26 4.54 -8.37
CA GLY A 149 7.34 3.63 -7.72
C GLY A 149 7.04 2.38 -8.56
N VAL A 150 6.41 1.41 -7.92
CA VAL A 150 5.91 0.20 -8.56
C VAL A 150 4.55 0.54 -9.16
N VAL A 151 4.50 0.60 -10.49
CA VAL A 151 3.23 0.75 -11.22
C VAL A 151 2.46 -0.58 -11.10
N PRO A 152 1.18 -0.59 -10.68
CA PRO A 152 0.40 -1.82 -10.57
C PRO A 152 0.06 -2.42 -11.94
N ASN A 153 -0.40 -3.68 -11.97
CA ASN A 153 -0.93 -4.31 -13.19
C ASN A 153 -2.32 -3.75 -13.53
N VAL A 154 -3.13 -3.47 -12.49
CA VAL A 154 -4.46 -2.87 -12.59
C VAL A 154 -4.46 -1.62 -11.72
N GLU A 155 -4.52 -0.45 -12.36
CA GLU A 155 -4.54 0.83 -11.65
C GLU A 155 -5.96 1.16 -11.17
N THR A 156 -6.09 1.45 -9.87
CA THR A 156 -7.35 1.86 -9.24
C THR A 156 -7.06 2.63 -7.96
N GLU A 157 -8.04 3.37 -7.44
CA GLU A 157 -7.91 4.05 -6.17
C GLU A 157 -7.65 3.04 -5.05
N SER A 158 -6.73 3.35 -4.12
CA SER A 158 -6.35 2.44 -3.04
C SER A 158 -7.54 1.95 -2.19
N ARG A 159 -8.63 2.72 -2.11
CA ARG A 159 -9.87 2.35 -1.42
C ARG A 159 -10.69 1.28 -2.16
N LYS A 160 -10.67 1.30 -3.50
CA LYS A 160 -11.36 0.34 -4.37
C LYS A 160 -10.59 -0.97 -4.53
N ALA A 161 -9.27 -0.90 -4.37
CA ALA A 161 -8.36 -2.02 -4.65
C ALA A 161 -8.78 -3.36 -4.04
N LEU A 162 -9.23 -3.40 -2.77
CA LEU A 162 -9.66 -4.66 -2.14
C LEU A 162 -10.92 -5.23 -2.79
N PHE A 163 -11.92 -4.38 -3.04
CA PHE A 163 -13.19 -4.80 -3.64
C PHE A 163 -12.96 -5.33 -5.06
N GLU A 164 -12.27 -4.56 -5.89
CA GLU A 164 -11.98 -4.92 -7.28
C GLU A 164 -11.11 -6.18 -7.37
N THR A 165 -10.11 -6.32 -6.49
CA THR A 165 -9.26 -7.51 -6.45
C THR A 165 -10.03 -8.74 -5.99
N HIS A 166 -10.96 -8.59 -5.05
CA HIS A 166 -11.77 -9.71 -4.59
C HIS A 166 -12.70 -10.22 -5.69
N LEU A 167 -13.33 -9.31 -6.47
CA LEU A 167 -14.06 -9.68 -7.67
C LEU A 167 -13.16 -10.40 -8.68
N LEU A 168 -12.02 -9.80 -9.02
CA LEU A 168 -11.05 -10.37 -9.95
C LEU A 168 -10.58 -11.78 -9.53
N ALA A 169 -10.36 -11.99 -8.23
CA ALA A 169 -9.97 -13.28 -7.68
C ALA A 169 -11.09 -14.32 -7.84
N LEU A 170 -12.33 -13.96 -7.52
CA LEU A 170 -13.50 -14.86 -7.68
C LEU A 170 -13.73 -15.21 -9.15
N GLU A 171 -13.64 -14.24 -10.06
CA GLU A 171 -13.74 -14.44 -11.50
C GLU A 171 -12.63 -15.36 -12.02
N THR A 172 -11.39 -15.17 -11.53
CA THR A 172 -10.25 -16.02 -11.89
C THR A 172 -10.44 -17.46 -11.42
N ILE A 173 -10.92 -17.66 -10.18
CA ILE A 173 -11.22 -19.00 -9.66
C ILE A 173 -12.37 -19.62 -10.48
N MET A 174 -13.41 -18.85 -10.78
CA MET A 174 -14.56 -19.32 -11.55
C MET A 174 -14.17 -19.73 -12.96
N ALA A 175 -13.34 -18.95 -13.64
CA ALA A 175 -12.83 -19.24 -14.99
C ALA A 175 -12.07 -20.57 -15.03
N ASN A 176 -11.32 -20.88 -13.97
CA ASN A 176 -10.52 -22.12 -13.84
C ASN A 176 -11.31 -23.30 -13.24
N SER A 177 -12.54 -23.10 -12.78
CA SER A 177 -13.38 -24.16 -12.23
C SER A 177 -14.16 -24.90 -13.34
N ALA A 178 -13.93 -26.20 -13.45
CA ALA A 178 -14.67 -27.08 -14.36
C ALA A 178 -16.01 -27.59 -13.77
N ASP A 179 -16.17 -27.56 -12.43
CA ASP A 179 -17.36 -28.07 -11.75
C ASP A 179 -18.53 -27.07 -11.80
N LYS A 180 -19.69 -27.53 -12.30
CA LYS A 180 -20.90 -26.71 -12.46
C LYS A 180 -21.42 -26.19 -11.11
N LYS A 181 -21.32 -26.99 -10.04
CA LYS A 181 -21.82 -26.60 -8.71
C LYS A 181 -20.94 -25.49 -8.10
N SER A 182 -19.63 -25.62 -8.22
CA SER A 182 -18.65 -24.63 -7.77
C SER A 182 -18.79 -23.32 -8.52
N ARG A 183 -18.98 -23.36 -9.85
CA ARG A 183 -19.27 -22.16 -10.65
C ARG A 183 -20.54 -21.45 -10.21
N ALA A 184 -21.63 -22.17 -9.97
CA ALA A 184 -22.88 -21.56 -9.49
C ALA A 184 -22.72 -20.90 -8.11
N LYS A 185 -21.92 -21.51 -7.22
CA LYS A 185 -21.57 -20.91 -5.92
C LYS A 185 -20.76 -19.63 -6.09
N LEU A 186 -19.74 -19.63 -6.96
CA LEU A 186 -18.90 -18.47 -7.22
C LEU A 186 -19.69 -17.33 -7.85
N ASP A 187 -20.57 -17.63 -8.81
CA ASP A 187 -21.48 -16.65 -9.41
C ASP A 187 -22.39 -15.99 -8.36
N SER A 188 -22.94 -16.77 -7.44
CA SER A 188 -23.69 -16.22 -6.30
C SER A 188 -22.83 -15.33 -5.39
N LEU A 189 -21.56 -15.67 -5.17
CA LEU A 189 -20.65 -14.85 -4.34
C LEU A 189 -20.27 -13.54 -5.04
N ILE A 190 -20.02 -13.58 -6.35
CA ILE A 190 -19.77 -12.39 -7.17
C ILE A 190 -20.97 -11.46 -7.10
N ASN A 191 -22.17 -11.94 -7.40
CA ASN A 191 -23.41 -11.16 -7.31
C ASN A 191 -23.62 -10.56 -5.90
N GLN A 192 -23.33 -11.32 -4.84
CA GLN A 192 -23.42 -10.82 -3.47
C GLN A 192 -22.40 -9.73 -3.17
N LEU A 193 -21.17 -9.87 -3.68
CA LEU A 193 -20.11 -8.89 -3.51
C LEU A 193 -20.46 -7.60 -4.26
N GLU A 194 -20.89 -7.70 -5.53
CA GLU A 194 -21.32 -6.56 -6.34
C GLU A 194 -22.47 -5.78 -5.68
N ASN A 195 -23.45 -6.47 -5.11
CA ASN A 195 -24.53 -5.83 -4.35
C ASN A 195 -24.06 -5.12 -3.07
N LYS A 196 -22.87 -5.46 -2.58
CA LYS A 196 -22.17 -4.80 -1.46
C LYS A 196 -21.06 -3.87 -1.93
N SER A 197 -21.07 -3.45 -3.21
CA SER A 197 -20.08 -2.52 -3.74
C SER A 197 -20.00 -1.26 -2.86
N PRO A 198 -18.78 -0.82 -2.49
CA PRO A 198 -18.63 0.36 -1.65
C PRO A 198 -19.24 1.60 -2.32
N ILE A 199 -20.14 2.29 -1.61
CA ILE A 199 -20.76 3.53 -2.07
C ILE A 199 -19.96 4.70 -1.50
N TYR A 200 -19.05 5.25 -2.30
CA TYR A 200 -18.28 6.42 -1.92
C TYR A 200 -19.11 7.70 -2.11
N LYS A 201 -18.86 8.70 -1.25
CA LYS A 201 -19.55 9.99 -1.32
C LYS A 201 -18.56 11.11 -1.61
N LYS A 202 -18.97 12.04 -2.47
CA LYS A 202 -18.26 13.31 -2.63
C LYS A 202 -18.69 14.26 -1.53
N VAL A 203 -17.73 14.79 -0.81
CA VAL A 203 -17.96 15.74 0.28
C VAL A 203 -17.11 16.98 0.05
N VAL A 204 -17.73 18.15 0.18
CA VAL A 204 -17.05 19.44 0.15
C VAL A 204 -16.73 19.86 1.58
N PHE A 205 -15.44 19.87 1.92
CA PHE A 205 -14.97 20.42 3.18
C PHE A 205 -14.79 21.93 3.03
N LYS A 206 -15.22 22.67 4.04
CA LYS A 206 -15.20 24.13 4.07
C LYS A 206 -14.51 24.62 5.34
N LEU A 207 -13.64 25.63 5.22
CA LEU A 207 -13.02 26.33 6.34
C LEU A 207 -13.26 27.83 6.19
N ASN A 208 -14.07 28.43 7.06
CA ASN A 208 -14.36 29.86 7.01
C ASN A 208 -13.17 30.71 7.50
N GLY A 209 -12.96 31.88 6.88
CA GLY A 209 -11.93 32.83 7.30
C GLY A 209 -10.54 32.54 6.73
N PHE A 210 -9.50 32.80 7.53
CA PHE A 210 -8.09 32.64 7.13
C PHE A 210 -7.74 33.37 5.82
N LYS A 211 -8.19 34.62 5.66
CA LYS A 211 -8.05 35.40 4.43
C LYS A 211 -6.60 35.67 4.02
N ASP A 212 -5.71 35.77 5.00
CA ASP A 212 -4.29 36.05 4.80
C ASP A 212 -3.45 34.76 4.70
N ALA A 213 -4.06 33.58 4.78
CA ALA A 213 -3.35 32.32 4.67
C ALA A 213 -2.79 32.14 3.26
N LYS A 214 -1.54 31.68 3.17
CA LYS A 214 -0.87 31.46 1.88
C LYS A 214 -1.19 30.09 1.30
N LYS A 215 -1.36 29.09 2.17
CA LYS A 215 -1.64 27.71 1.78
C LYS A 215 -2.54 27.06 2.83
N VAL A 216 -3.65 26.49 2.35
CA VAL A 216 -4.52 25.63 3.16
C VAL A 216 -4.61 24.26 2.51
N MET A 217 -4.36 23.21 3.29
CA MET A 217 -4.50 21.82 2.88
C MET A 217 -5.57 21.12 3.72
N LEU A 218 -6.31 20.23 3.09
CA LEU A 218 -7.18 19.29 3.76
C LEU A 218 -6.45 17.95 3.95
N VAL A 219 -6.55 17.36 5.13
CA VAL A 219 -6.01 16.02 5.42
C VAL A 219 -7.02 15.19 6.19
N GLY A 220 -7.04 13.88 5.98
CA GLY A 220 -7.94 12.98 6.71
C GLY A 220 -7.76 11.52 6.34
N SER A 221 -8.67 10.67 6.82
CA SER A 221 -8.63 9.23 6.52
C SER A 221 -8.64 8.95 5.01
N PHE A 222 -9.42 9.71 4.23
CA PHE A 222 -9.59 9.57 2.79
C PHE A 222 -8.33 9.80 1.94
N ASN A 223 -7.33 10.52 2.48
CA ASN A 223 -6.04 10.72 1.82
C ASN A 223 -4.87 10.19 2.65
N PHE A 224 -5.17 9.39 3.68
CA PHE A 224 -4.21 8.83 4.61
C PHE A 224 -3.33 9.89 5.32
N TRP A 225 -3.92 11.03 5.63
CA TRP A 225 -3.24 12.17 6.27
C TRP A 225 -2.09 12.76 5.46
N ASP A 226 -2.11 12.61 4.13
CA ASP A 226 -1.09 13.19 3.25
C ASP A 226 -1.29 14.71 3.10
N ALA A 227 -0.40 15.48 3.73
CA ALA A 227 -0.41 16.93 3.74
C ALA A 227 -0.21 17.61 2.38
N ASN A 228 0.06 16.86 1.30
CA ASN A 228 0.33 17.41 -0.02
C ASN A 228 -0.78 17.11 -1.05
N LYS A 229 -1.73 16.23 -0.75
CA LYS A 229 -2.68 15.71 -1.76
C LYS A 229 -3.90 16.59 -2.03
N ASN A 230 -4.37 17.36 -1.05
CA ASN A 230 -5.66 18.06 -1.17
C ASN A 230 -5.51 19.55 -0.83
N PRO A 231 -4.94 20.37 -1.73
CA PRO A 231 -4.94 21.82 -1.57
C PRO A 231 -6.37 22.37 -1.65
N MET A 232 -6.67 23.35 -0.80
CA MET A 232 -7.98 24.01 -0.78
C MET A 232 -7.97 25.28 -1.64
N THR A 233 -9.12 25.62 -2.21
CA THR A 233 -9.34 26.83 -3.02
C THR A 233 -10.07 27.89 -2.19
N PHE A 234 -9.61 29.14 -2.23
CA PHE A 234 -10.25 30.25 -1.53
C PHE A 234 -11.20 31.03 -2.46
N ASP A 235 -12.43 31.30 -2.01
CA ASP A 235 -13.44 32.05 -2.79
C ASP A 235 -13.56 33.53 -2.40
N GLY A 236 -12.72 34.01 -1.47
CA GLY A 236 -12.82 35.36 -0.88
C GLY A 236 -13.42 35.39 0.52
N GLN A 237 -14.10 34.32 0.94
CA GLN A 237 -14.71 34.17 2.26
C GLN A 237 -14.23 32.91 2.99
N ALA A 238 -14.08 31.80 2.28
CA ALA A 238 -13.74 30.50 2.85
C ALA A 238 -12.87 29.66 1.90
N TRP A 239 -12.21 28.66 2.47
CA TRP A 239 -11.43 27.67 1.76
C TRP A 239 -12.27 26.41 1.54
N TYR A 240 -12.18 25.79 0.36
CA TYR A 240 -12.96 24.61 -0.01
C TYR A 240 -12.11 23.53 -0.65
N CYS A 241 -12.46 22.27 -0.40
CA CYS A 241 -11.91 21.13 -1.12
C CYS A 241 -12.97 20.03 -1.21
N GLU A 242 -13.24 19.56 -2.43
CA GLU A 242 -14.08 18.38 -2.66
C GLU A 242 -13.20 17.13 -2.63
N VAL A 243 -13.57 16.15 -1.82
CA VAL A 243 -12.93 14.84 -1.79
C VAL A 243 -13.97 13.74 -1.78
N THR A 244 -13.63 12.61 -2.40
CA THR A 244 -14.39 11.38 -2.26
C THR A 244 -13.99 10.71 -0.93
N VAL A 245 -14.95 10.25 -0.14
CA VAL A 245 -14.74 9.61 1.17
C VAL A 245 -15.53 8.29 1.28
N ASP A 246 -15.06 7.42 2.16
CA ASP A 246 -15.81 6.23 2.58
C ASP A 246 -17.00 6.63 3.47
N PRO A 247 -18.12 5.86 3.44
CA PRO A 247 -19.23 6.10 4.36
C PRO A 247 -18.82 5.80 5.81
N GLY A 248 -19.49 6.46 6.75
CA GLY A 248 -19.24 6.37 8.19
C GLY A 248 -18.54 7.61 8.75
N MET A 249 -17.76 7.40 9.81
CA MET A 249 -17.05 8.47 10.50
C MET A 249 -15.75 8.81 9.77
N VAL A 250 -15.65 10.03 9.26
CA VAL A 250 -14.50 10.51 8.47
C VAL A 250 -13.71 11.51 9.31
N PRO A 251 -12.60 11.10 9.94
CA PRO A 251 -11.71 12.01 10.65
C PRO A 251 -10.89 12.87 9.68
N TYR A 252 -10.72 14.15 10.00
CA TYR A 252 -9.99 15.13 9.20
C TYR A 252 -9.41 16.29 10.03
N LYS A 253 -8.54 17.07 9.39
CA LYS A 253 -7.98 18.34 9.85
C LYS A 253 -7.69 19.27 8.67
N PHE A 254 -7.51 20.55 8.97
CA PHE A 254 -6.91 21.51 8.05
C PHE A 254 -5.46 21.78 8.43
N ILE A 255 -4.63 22.08 7.44
CA ILE A 255 -3.28 22.60 7.63
C ILE A 255 -3.26 24.01 7.05
N VAL A 256 -3.16 25.02 7.92
CA VAL A 256 -3.06 26.43 7.52
C VAL A 256 -1.62 26.89 7.71
N ASP A 257 -0.93 27.22 6.63
CA ASP A 257 0.47 27.66 6.63
C ASP A 257 1.38 26.76 7.49
N GLY A 258 1.19 25.44 7.35
CA GLY A 258 1.96 24.41 8.06
C GLY A 258 1.45 24.05 9.46
N LYS A 259 0.42 24.72 9.98
CA LYS A 259 -0.17 24.44 11.30
C LYS A 259 -1.44 23.61 11.16
N TYR A 260 -1.46 22.46 11.83
CA TYR A 260 -2.65 21.62 11.93
C TYR A 260 -3.69 22.29 12.84
N ILE A 261 -4.93 22.41 12.34
CA ILE A 261 -6.07 22.92 13.11
C ILE A 261 -7.26 21.96 12.98
N LEU A 262 -8.06 21.92 14.04
CA LEU A 262 -9.41 21.37 13.98
C LEU A 262 -10.32 22.33 13.21
N ASP A 263 -11.38 21.78 12.63
CA ASP A 263 -12.45 22.57 12.04
C ASP A 263 -13.15 23.42 13.13
N PRO A 264 -13.03 24.76 13.10
CA PRO A 264 -13.63 25.64 14.09
C PRO A 264 -15.17 25.65 14.04
N ASP A 265 -15.74 25.32 12.89
CA ASP A 265 -17.19 25.36 12.63
C ASP A 265 -17.85 23.99 12.86
N ASN A 266 -17.06 22.95 13.13
CA ASN A 266 -17.55 21.61 13.44
C ASN A 266 -17.14 21.19 14.88
N PRO A 267 -18.09 21.12 15.83
CA PRO A 267 -17.79 20.69 17.20
C PRO A 267 -17.49 19.18 17.32
N GLY A 268 -17.79 18.39 16.29
CA GLY A 268 -17.55 16.94 16.26
C GLY A 268 -16.07 16.61 16.25
N THR A 269 -15.61 15.85 17.24
CA THR A 269 -14.23 15.36 17.30
C THR A 269 -14.18 13.86 17.61
N ILE A 270 -13.10 13.22 17.15
CA ILE A 270 -12.77 11.83 17.46
C ILE A 270 -11.31 11.72 17.90
N LYS A 271 -11.06 10.86 18.89
CA LYS A 271 -9.72 10.58 19.40
C LYS A 271 -9.14 9.36 18.68
N ASP A 272 -7.92 9.48 18.19
CA ASP A 272 -7.14 8.42 17.56
C ASP A 272 -5.74 8.40 18.19
N GLY A 273 -5.52 7.46 19.12
CA GLY A 273 -4.34 7.47 20.00
C GLY A 273 -4.25 8.77 20.80
N ASP A 274 -3.13 9.47 20.66
CA ASP A 274 -2.88 10.77 21.30
C ASP A 274 -3.42 11.98 20.50
N TYR A 275 -3.94 11.73 19.29
CA TYR A 275 -4.43 12.78 18.42
C TYR A 275 -5.94 12.99 18.57
N ILE A 276 -6.34 14.26 18.58
CA ILE A 276 -7.75 14.65 18.43
C ILE A 276 -7.92 15.17 17.01
N ASN A 277 -8.95 14.70 16.31
CA ASN A 277 -9.28 15.11 14.93
C ASN A 277 -10.74 15.59 14.86
N SER A 278 -11.05 16.49 13.92
CA SER A 278 -12.45 16.77 13.59
C SER A 278 -13.04 15.55 12.89
N VAL A 279 -14.35 15.34 13.02
CA VAL A 279 -15.03 14.21 12.38
C VAL A 279 -16.34 14.67 11.75
N ILE A 280 -16.60 14.20 10.53
CA ILE A 280 -17.92 14.28 9.92
C ILE A 280 -18.48 12.86 9.78
N GLU A 281 -19.80 12.72 9.90
CA GLU A 281 -20.51 11.49 9.60
C GLU A 281 -21.08 11.55 8.19
N VAL A 282 -20.82 10.51 7.39
CA VAL A 282 -21.19 10.44 5.98
C VAL A 282 -22.05 9.20 5.75
N PHE A 283 -23.30 9.39 5.32
CA PHE A 283 -24.25 8.31 5.04
C PHE A 283 -24.40 8.04 3.53
#